data_AF-A0A968UZW9-F1
#
_entry.id   AF-A0A968UZW9-F1
#
_cell.length_a   1.000
_cell.length_b   1.000
_cell.length_c   1.000
_cell.angle_alpha   90.00
_cell.angle_beta   90.00
_cell.angle_gamma   90.00
#
_symmetry.space_group_name_H-M   'P 1'
#
loop_
_entity.id
_entity.type
_entity.pdbx_description
1 polymer ?
#
loop_
_entity_poly.entity_id
_entity_poly.type
_entity_poly.pdbx_seq_one_letter_code
_entity_poly.pdbx_strand_id
1 'polypeptide(L)'
;MKTLPKERRYETLSYLPPLTDAQIAKQLQYILDQGYIPGVEFNESSAAEIHFWTMWKLPLFGAKSLPEIMAEIQACRQEYPHCYIRVMGFDNVKQCQVLSFIVHKPNTRGY
;
A
#
# COMPACT_ATOMS: atom_id res chain seq x y z
N MET A 1 -11.47 21.00 -26.17
CA MET A 1 -11.37 21.09 -24.70
C MET A 1 -12.24 19.99 -24.09
N LYS A 2 -11.72 19.18 -23.17
CA LYS A 2 -12.53 18.21 -22.42
C LYS A 2 -12.66 18.70 -20.98
N THR A 3 -13.87 18.67 -20.41
CA THR A 3 -14.09 18.95 -19.00
C THR A 3 -13.58 17.77 -18.17
N LEU A 4 -12.76 18.03 -17.15
CA LEU A 4 -12.19 16.98 -16.30
C LEU A 4 -13.28 16.41 -15.37
N PRO A 5 -13.47 15.09 -15.29
CA PRO A 5 -14.40 14.49 -14.34
C PRO A 5 -13.88 14.58 -12.90
N LYS A 6 -14.81 14.57 -11.95
CA LYS A 6 -14.49 14.45 -10.51
C LYS A 6 -14.39 12.97 -10.16
N GLU A 7 -13.26 12.54 -9.60
CA GLU A 7 -13.00 11.16 -9.21
C GLU A 7 -12.24 11.15 -7.88
N ARG A 8 -12.56 10.21 -6.97
CA ARG A 8 -11.86 10.06 -5.70
C ARG A 8 -10.44 9.53 -5.95
N ARG A 9 -9.46 10.14 -5.30
CA ARG A 9 -8.03 9.78 -5.35
C ARG A 9 -7.56 9.25 -4.00
N TYR A 10 -6.37 8.67 -3.99
CA TYR A 10 -5.83 7.91 -2.86
C TYR A 10 -4.32 8.17 -2.69
N GLU A 11 -3.93 9.44 -2.76
CA GLU A 11 -2.53 9.89 -2.68
C GLU A 11 -1.62 9.31 -3.78
N THR A 12 -0.35 9.06 -3.45
CA THR A 12 0.72 8.65 -4.36
C THR A 12 0.28 7.51 -5.28
N LEU A 13 0.60 7.66 -6.57
CA LEU A 13 0.26 6.73 -7.68
C LEU A 13 -1.23 6.62 -8.05
N SER A 14 -2.15 7.26 -7.33
CA SER A 14 -3.61 7.11 -7.58
C SER A 14 -4.14 7.82 -8.85
N TYR A 15 -3.30 8.60 -9.53
CA TYR A 15 -3.60 9.19 -10.84
C TYR A 15 -3.09 8.33 -12.02
N LEU A 16 -2.29 7.31 -11.74
CA LEU A 16 -1.81 6.37 -12.75
C LEU A 16 -2.87 5.29 -13.00
N PRO A 17 -2.75 4.53 -14.11
CA PRO A 17 -3.49 3.27 -14.24
C PRO A 17 -3.26 2.36 -13.02
N PRO A 18 -4.26 1.54 -12.63
CA PRO A 18 -4.09 0.57 -11.54
C PRO A 18 -2.81 -0.25 -11.72
N LEU A 19 -2.01 -0.33 -10.65
CA LEU A 19 -0.76 -1.06 -10.69
C LEU A 19 -1.02 -2.55 -10.80
N THR A 20 -0.29 -3.22 -11.68
CA THR A 20 -0.25 -4.68 -11.72
C THR A 20 0.60 -5.22 -10.57
N ASP A 21 0.43 -6.50 -10.21
CA ASP A 21 1.26 -7.15 -9.20
C ASP A 21 2.76 -7.06 -9.50
N ALA A 22 3.14 -7.10 -10.78
CA ALA A 22 4.53 -6.91 -11.21
C ALA A 22 5.04 -5.48 -10.93
N GLN A 23 4.18 -4.47 -11.07
CA GLN A 23 4.54 -3.09 -10.73
C GLN A 23 4.58 -2.87 -9.23
N ILE A 24 3.65 -3.46 -8.47
CA ILE A 24 3.67 -3.46 -7.00
C ILE A 24 4.97 -4.11 -6.50
N ALA A 25 5.32 -5.29 -7.04
CA ALA A 25 6.57 -5.98 -6.70
C ALA A 25 7.81 -5.12 -6.95
N LYS A 26 7.84 -4.31 -8.03
CA LYS A 26 8.95 -3.36 -8.25
C LYS A 26 9.01 -2.26 -7.19
N GLN A 27 7.87 -1.74 -6.74
CA GLN A 27 7.85 -0.76 -5.65
C GLN A 27 8.34 -1.39 -4.35
N LEU A 28 7.92 -2.62 -4.05
CA LEU A 28 8.39 -3.37 -2.89
C LEU A 28 9.89 -3.67 -2.95
N GLN A 29 10.42 -3.98 -4.14
CA GLN A 29 11.84 -4.25 -4.31
C GLN A 29 12.65 -2.99 -3.99
N TYR A 30 12.16 -1.84 -4.41
CA TYR A 30 12.76 -0.56 -4.05
C TYR A 30 12.76 -0.33 -2.53
N ILE A 31 11.70 -0.70 -1.80
CA ILE A 31 11.69 -0.65 -0.31
C ILE A 31 12.86 -1.45 0.26
N LEU A 32 13.04 -2.69 -0.22
CA LEU A 32 14.09 -3.59 0.24
C LEU A 32 15.50 -3.08 -0.13
N ASP A 33 15.69 -2.63 -1.37
CA ASP A 33 16.97 -2.15 -1.89
C ASP A 33 17.46 -0.90 -1.14
N GLN A 34 16.53 -0.06 -0.67
CA GLN A 34 16.85 1.11 0.16
C GLN A 34 17.04 0.79 1.64
N GLY A 35 16.80 -0.46 2.06
CA GLY A 35 16.86 -0.86 3.47
C GLY A 35 15.70 -0.30 4.30
N TYR A 36 14.61 0.14 3.67
CA TYR A 36 13.41 0.58 4.36
C TYR A 36 12.64 -0.62 4.91
N ILE A 37 11.84 -0.37 5.94
CA ILE A 37 11.03 -1.40 6.61
C ILE A 37 9.64 -1.42 5.98
N PRO A 38 9.25 -2.50 5.28
CA PRO A 38 7.91 -2.62 4.71
C PRO A 38 6.85 -2.72 5.82
N GLY A 39 5.68 -2.15 5.57
CA GLY A 39 4.50 -2.30 6.42
C GLY A 39 3.23 -2.39 5.60
N VAL A 40 2.22 -3.06 6.17
CA VAL A 40 0.89 -3.18 5.57
C VAL A 40 -0.14 -2.63 6.56
N GLU A 41 -1.06 -1.83 6.05
CA GLU A 41 -2.15 -1.25 6.83
C GLU A 41 -3.46 -1.35 6.07
N PHE A 42 -4.56 -1.43 6.81
CA PHE A 42 -5.90 -1.50 6.25
C PHE A 42 -6.88 -0.61 7.02
N ASN A 43 -7.94 -0.19 6.35
CA ASN A 43 -9.00 0.62 6.95
C ASN A 43 -10.31 0.50 6.14
N GLU A 44 -11.46 0.62 6.78
CA GLU A 44 -12.77 0.60 6.11
C GLU A 44 -13.00 1.87 5.28
N SER A 45 -12.38 2.99 5.70
CA SER A 45 -12.48 4.29 5.05
C SER A 45 -11.13 4.82 4.57
N SER A 46 -11.14 5.61 3.51
CA SER A 46 -9.98 6.33 2.98
C SER A 46 -10.15 7.85 3.08
N ALA A 47 -10.77 8.32 4.17
CA ALA A 47 -10.90 9.75 4.44
C ALA A 47 -9.52 10.35 4.75
N ALA A 48 -9.19 11.51 4.16
CA ALA A 48 -7.85 12.09 4.22
C ALA A 48 -7.53 12.70 5.58
N GLU A 49 -8.56 12.97 6.39
CA GLU A 49 -8.48 13.51 7.74
C GLU A 49 -8.10 12.44 8.78
N ILE A 50 -8.20 11.16 8.40
CA ILE A 50 -7.85 10.02 9.27
C ILE A 50 -6.35 9.77 9.17
N HIS A 51 -5.66 10.00 10.28
CA HIS A 51 -4.21 9.87 10.37
C HIS A 51 -3.74 8.42 10.51
N PHE A 52 -4.52 7.58 11.20
CA PHE A 52 -4.14 6.22 11.57
C PHE A 52 -5.02 5.18 10.88
N TRP A 53 -4.37 4.18 10.30
CA TRP A 53 -5.03 2.99 9.79
C TRP A 53 -4.64 1.81 10.69
N THR A 54 -5.39 0.72 10.60
CA THR A 54 -5.12 -0.47 11.40
C THR A 54 -3.93 -1.20 10.81
N MET A 55 -2.92 -1.47 11.64
CA MET A 55 -1.73 -2.20 11.23
C MET A 55 -2.04 -3.68 11.01
N TRP A 56 -1.61 -4.22 9.87
CA TRP A 56 -1.61 -5.66 9.65
C TRP A 56 -0.38 -6.27 10.33
N LYS A 57 -0.62 -7.05 11.39
CA LYS A 57 0.43 -7.65 12.23
C LYS A 57 1.41 -6.58 12.74
N LEU A 58 2.66 -6.62 12.27
CA LEU A 58 3.75 -5.70 12.61
C LEU A 58 4.50 -5.30 11.33
N PRO A 59 5.27 -4.19 11.33
CA PRO A 59 6.17 -3.89 10.24
C PRO A 59 7.15 -5.06 10.04
N LEU A 60 7.48 -5.38 8.79
CA LEU A 60 8.28 -6.55 8.44
C LEU A 60 9.77 -6.22 8.62
N PHE A 61 10.19 -6.02 9.87
CA PHE A 61 11.57 -5.74 10.23
C PHE A 61 12.50 -6.84 9.72
N GLY A 62 13.51 -6.45 8.94
CA GLY A 62 14.48 -7.40 8.41
C GLY A 62 13.94 -8.31 7.31
N ALA A 63 12.79 -7.98 6.69
CA ALA A 63 12.31 -8.65 5.49
C ALA A 63 13.42 -8.73 4.44
N LYS A 64 13.61 -9.92 3.86
CA LYS A 64 14.73 -10.16 2.92
C LYS A 64 14.29 -10.43 1.50
N SER A 65 12.99 -10.64 1.28
CA SER A 65 12.50 -11.12 0.00
C SER A 65 11.13 -10.54 -0.36
N LEU A 66 10.90 -10.32 -1.66
CA LEU A 66 9.60 -9.91 -2.18
C LEU A 66 8.46 -10.89 -1.85
N PRO A 67 8.63 -12.22 -1.98
CA PRO A 67 7.55 -13.16 -1.71
C PRO A 67 7.02 -13.07 -0.28
N GLU A 68 7.89 -12.79 0.69
CA GLU A 68 7.52 -12.59 2.10
C GLU A 68 6.53 -11.42 2.25
N ILE A 69 6.85 -10.26 1.67
CA ILE A 69 5.98 -9.07 1.74
C ILE A 69 4.68 -9.29 0.95
N MET A 70 4.79 -9.87 -0.25
CA MET A 70 3.62 -10.15 -1.10
C MET A 70 2.66 -11.14 -0.43
N ALA A 71 3.17 -12.15 0.27
CA ALA A 71 2.33 -13.10 1.00
C ALA A 71 1.50 -12.41 2.08
N GLU A 72 2.08 -11.46 2.83
CA GLU A 72 1.34 -10.69 3.84
C GLU A 72 0.29 -9.77 3.23
N ILE A 73 0.55 -9.16 2.06
CA ILE A 73 -0.45 -8.37 1.33
C ILE A 73 -1.63 -9.26 0.91
N GLN A 74 -1.35 -10.45 0.37
CA GLN A 74 -2.41 -11.38 -0.06
C GLN A 74 -3.21 -11.90 1.14
N ALA A 75 -2.55 -12.24 2.25
CA ALA A 75 -3.22 -12.66 3.48
C ALA A 75 -4.14 -11.55 4.03
N CYS A 76 -3.67 -10.30 4.03
CA CYS A 76 -4.48 -9.15 4.46
C CYS A 76 -5.68 -8.91 3.53
N ARG A 77 -5.51 -9.06 2.21
CA ARG A 77 -6.62 -8.99 1.22
C ARG A 77 -7.67 -10.08 1.45
N GLN A 78 -7.24 -11.29 1.79
CA GLN A 78 -8.13 -12.42 2.04
C GLN A 78 -8.93 -12.25 3.34
N GLU A 79 -8.30 -11.76 4.41
CA GLU A 79 -8.94 -11.53 5.69
C GLU A 79 -9.86 -10.30 5.68
N TYR A 80 -9.45 -9.22 5.00
CA TYR A 80 -10.16 -7.94 4.96
C TYR A 80 -10.52 -7.50 3.52
N PRO A 81 -11.32 -8.28 2.78
CA PRO A 81 -11.66 -8.00 1.38
C PRO A 81 -12.56 -6.76 1.20
N HIS A 82 -13.13 -6.24 2.29
CA HIS A 82 -13.98 -5.05 2.30
C HIS A 82 -13.25 -3.78 2.77
N CYS A 83 -11.94 -3.85 3.00
CA CYS A 83 -11.14 -2.71 3.43
C CYS A 83 -10.26 -2.16 2.30
N TYR A 84 -9.87 -0.90 2.42
CA TYR A 84 -8.71 -0.39 1.70
C TYR A 84 -7.46 -0.99 2.32
N ILE A 85 -6.47 -1.35 1.49
CA ILE A 85 -5.17 -1.82 1.98
C ILE A 85 -4.08 -1.00 1.32
N ARG A 86 -3.16 -0.49 2.12
CA ARG A 86 -1.97 0.23 1.67
C ARG A 86 -0.70 -0.50 2.10
N VAL A 87 0.32 -0.36 1.27
CA VAL A 87 1.69 -0.71 1.62
C VAL A 87 2.44 0.57 1.92
N MET A 88 3.35 0.49 2.87
CA MET A 88 4.25 1.58 3.23
C MET A 88 5.69 1.10 3.35
N GLY A 89 6.62 2.04 3.28
CA GLY A 89 8.02 1.83 3.66
C GLY A 89 8.42 2.87 4.69
N PHE A 90 9.02 2.41 5.79
CA PHE A 90 9.50 3.25 6.88
C PHE A 90 11.03 3.37 6.83
N ASP A 91 11.52 4.59 6.95
CA ASP A 91 12.93 4.90 7.20
C ASP A 91 13.10 5.15 8.70
N ASN A 92 13.82 4.26 9.37
CA ASN A 92 14.06 4.35 10.81
C ASN A 92 15.16 5.37 11.18
N VAL A 93 16.01 5.78 10.23
CA VAL A 93 17.04 6.80 10.46
C VAL A 93 16.38 8.17 10.47
N LYS A 94 15.50 8.44 9.50
CA LYS A 94 14.72 9.69 9.44
C LYS A 94 13.46 9.66 10.32
N GLN A 95 13.10 8.48 10.82
CA GLN A 95 11.89 8.24 11.59
C GLN A 95 10.63 8.72 10.85
N CYS A 96 10.51 8.33 9.58
CA CYS A 96 9.41 8.78 8.71
C CYS A 96 8.95 7.68 7.75
N GLN A 97 7.69 7.75 7.36
CA GLN A 97 7.17 6.99 6.23
C GLN A 97 7.62 7.63 4.91
N VAL A 98 8.41 6.92 4.13
CA VAL A 98 9.06 7.45 2.91
C VAL A 98 8.29 7.11 1.63
N LEU A 99 7.38 6.14 1.68
CA LEU A 99 6.51 5.76 0.58
C LEU A 99 5.21 5.16 1.12
N SER A 100 4.11 5.40 0.41
CA SER A 100 2.83 4.78 0.68
C SER A 100 1.92 4.83 -0.54
N PHE A 101 1.28 3.71 -0.86
CA PHE A 101 0.32 3.62 -1.95
C PHE A 101 -0.69 2.50 -1.69
N ILE A 102 -1.88 2.65 -2.26
CA ILE A 102 -2.96 1.67 -2.16
C ILE A 102 -2.67 0.47 -3.04
N VAL A 103 -2.79 -0.73 -2.47
CA VAL A 103 -2.67 -2.01 -3.18
C VAL A 103 -4.01 -2.74 -3.30
N HIS A 104 -5.04 -2.35 -2.56
CA HIS A 104 -6.38 -2.92 -2.68
C HIS A 104 -7.45 -1.88 -2.31
N LYS A 105 -8.56 -1.88 -3.05
CA LYS A 105 -9.74 -1.04 -2.82
C LYS A 105 -10.97 -1.93 -2.68
N PRO A 106 -11.85 -1.67 -1.69
CA PRO A 106 -13.06 -2.46 -1.53
C PRO A 106 -13.96 -2.33 -2.76
N ASN A 107 -14.70 -3.40 -3.04
CA ASN A 107 -15.73 -3.45 -4.09
C ASN A 107 -15.22 -3.15 -5.52
N THR A 108 -13.91 -3.20 -5.76
CA THR A 108 -13.33 -3.08 -7.11
C THR A 108 -12.89 -4.46 -7.58
N ARG A 109 -13.55 -5.04 -8.59
CA ARG A 109 -13.09 -6.28 -9.22
C ARG A 109 -11.79 -5.99 -10.00
N GLY A 110 -10.64 -6.43 -9.47
CA GLY A 110 -9.38 -6.46 -10.24
C GLY A 110 -8.13 -5.89 -9.55
N TYR A 111 -7.90 -6.16 -8.26
CA TYR A 111 -6.61 -5.95 -7.58
C TYR A 111 -6.10 -7.25 -6.98
#